data_AF-A0A9D4YZT3-F1
#
_entry.id   AF-A0A9D4YZT3-F1
#
_cell.length_a   1.000
_cell.length_b   1.000
_cell.length_c   1.000
_cell.angle_alpha   90.00
_cell.angle_beta   90.00
_cell.angle_gamma   90.00
#
_symmetry.space_group_name_H-M   'P 1'
#
loop_
_entity.id
_entity.type
_entity.pdbx_description
1 polymer ?
#
loop_
_entity_poly.entity_id
_entity_poly.type
_entity_poly.pdbx_seq_one_letter_code
_entity_poly.pdbx_strand_id
1 'polypeptide(L)'
;MAAPKTVLITGCSSGLGRALAIDLHGRSGNAEGKQGGAFRVFASARNTSALSDLAAMGIDVVQLDVTSQASVDAAIKTVVQQAGSIDVLINNAGLSRVGPVIEQPLSEVQEIFDANLFGVVRVTQAVAPHMMRARAGLIVMIGSVTSVLATPFGGAYAASKAALLGISDSLRLELAPFGVHVTHVTAGAIKTSFADNIVGSTTLERYERLESLYRPLAHLIRARAHASQDPKVAVAPDVAAAQIAATALAHNLCLAARPTAARVVGGRRVPALRSASTTRCQAATVLGRAAADDVVTIRFDSKGKPVVSVGGTSASAGTDEKAELAELANQFNIWNSALQTGDPEQVANLYADDGILLPTVSNQLRPDHAGKVDYFTSFLQLKPFGTIDDSFVRFLTPERDVGSNSGIYTFALVKEGKPVKVQARYSFIYRKIDGVWKITEHHSSAMPEPVAEPLDEVRGLFDIWNNALQTGDPEQVANLYADDGLLLPTVSNKIRPCHESKVDYFTSFLQLKPYGTIDERNVRFLNPAKTLAANSGIYTFNIVKEGKPASVQARYSFIYRKIGGAWKIVEHHSSAMPELPAAAPAAAAPAAAAKEPVAA
;
A
#
# COMPACT_ATOMS: atom_id res chain seq x y z
N MET A 1 16.04 32.81 -24.38
CA MET A 1 14.83 31.97 -24.58
C MET A 1 15.14 30.60 -24.01
N ALA A 2 14.22 29.97 -23.26
CA ALA A 2 14.49 28.64 -22.69
C ALA A 2 14.62 27.61 -23.82
N ALA A 3 15.58 26.70 -23.72
CA ALA A 3 15.75 25.61 -24.69
C ALA A 3 14.51 24.67 -24.66
N PRO A 4 14.14 24.05 -25.78
CA PRO A 4 13.05 23.07 -25.83
C PRO A 4 13.33 21.90 -24.90
N LYS A 5 12.31 21.39 -24.19
CA LYS A 5 12.45 20.19 -23.35
C LYS A 5 12.58 18.95 -24.22
N THR A 6 13.62 18.15 -24.03
CA THR A 6 13.85 16.92 -24.79
C THR A 6 12.96 15.79 -24.28
N VAL A 7 12.17 15.20 -25.18
CA VAL A 7 11.23 14.11 -24.90
C VAL A 7 11.65 12.85 -25.65
N LEU A 8 11.90 11.75 -24.93
CA LEU A 8 12.08 10.42 -25.53
C LEU A 8 10.81 9.59 -25.34
N ILE A 9 10.26 9.05 -26.43
CA ILE A 9 9.04 8.23 -26.42
C ILE A 9 9.35 6.85 -26.98
N THR A 10 9.11 5.79 -26.19
CA THR A 10 9.31 4.41 -26.65
C THR A 10 8.10 3.89 -27.43
N GLY A 11 8.33 3.18 -28.53
CA GLY A 11 7.25 2.48 -29.27
C GLY A 11 6.34 3.40 -30.10
N CYS A 12 6.92 4.20 -30.98
CA CYS A 12 6.24 5.20 -31.80
C CYS A 12 5.83 4.73 -33.20
N SER A 13 5.99 3.44 -33.53
CA SER A 13 5.64 2.93 -34.87
C SER A 13 4.14 2.95 -35.16
N SER A 14 3.29 3.00 -34.14
CA SER A 14 1.83 3.05 -34.28
C SER A 14 1.16 3.55 -33.00
N GLY A 15 -0.17 3.72 -33.05
CA GLY A 15 -1.01 3.88 -31.86
C GLY A 15 -0.67 5.11 -30.99
N LEU A 16 -0.72 4.91 -29.67
CA LEU A 16 -0.59 5.99 -28.69
C LEU A 16 0.79 6.67 -28.74
N GLY A 17 1.88 5.91 -28.80
CA GLY A 17 3.24 6.48 -28.86
C GLY A 17 3.43 7.41 -30.06
N ARG A 18 2.92 7.00 -31.22
CA ARG A 18 2.92 7.81 -32.44
C ARG A 18 2.09 9.09 -32.27
N ALA A 19 0.89 8.98 -31.72
CA ALA A 19 0.02 10.13 -31.48
C ALA A 19 0.64 11.12 -30.48
N LEU A 20 1.31 10.63 -29.43
CA LEU A 20 2.07 11.44 -28.49
C LEU A 20 3.23 12.16 -29.18
N ALA A 21 3.97 11.50 -30.07
CA ALA A 21 5.04 12.14 -30.82
C ALA A 21 4.54 13.30 -31.67
N ILE A 22 3.43 13.10 -32.39
CA ILE A 22 2.81 14.13 -33.23
C ILE A 22 2.24 15.29 -32.40
N ASP A 23 1.49 15.00 -31.32
CA ASP A 23 0.88 16.04 -30.48
C ASP A 23 1.93 16.92 -29.80
N LEU A 24 2.99 16.31 -29.24
CA LEU A 24 4.07 17.05 -28.57
C LEU A 24 4.92 17.85 -29.55
N HIS A 25 5.15 17.32 -30.75
CA HIS A 25 5.80 18.07 -31.82
C HIS A 25 4.93 19.26 -32.27
N GLY A 26 3.63 19.07 -32.48
CA GLY A 26 2.70 20.15 -32.86
C GLY A 26 2.61 21.27 -31.83
N ARG A 27 2.69 20.94 -30.52
CA ARG A 27 2.75 21.94 -29.43
C ARG A 27 4.03 22.78 -29.44
N SER A 28 5.02 22.40 -30.22
CA SER A 28 6.27 23.16 -30.37
C SER A 28 6.17 24.30 -31.39
N GLY A 29 5.08 24.37 -32.16
CA GLY A 29 4.82 25.43 -33.15
C GLY A 29 3.80 26.52 -32.75
N ASN A 30 3.00 26.32 -31.70
CA ASN A 30 1.79 27.13 -31.44
C ASN A 30 1.88 28.14 -30.28
N ALA A 31 3.07 28.51 -29.82
CA ALA A 31 3.22 29.68 -28.95
C ALA A 31 3.22 30.94 -29.82
N GLU A 32 2.04 31.48 -30.13
CA GLU A 32 1.86 32.77 -30.79
C GLU A 32 2.85 33.81 -30.21
N GLY A 33 3.86 34.17 -31.00
CA GLY A 33 4.79 35.26 -30.70
C GLY A 33 6.00 34.94 -29.79
N LYS A 34 6.27 33.70 -29.37
CA LYS A 34 7.53 33.35 -28.67
C LYS A 34 8.26 32.23 -29.40
N GLN A 35 9.32 32.58 -30.14
CA GLN A 35 10.21 31.60 -30.76
C GLN A 35 10.87 30.72 -29.69
N GLY A 36 10.52 29.44 -29.65
CA GLY A 36 11.08 28.44 -28.74
C GLY A 36 10.06 27.35 -28.51
N GLY A 37 10.18 26.24 -29.26
CA GLY A 37 9.28 25.10 -29.11
C GLY A 37 9.32 24.56 -27.68
N ALA A 38 8.17 24.17 -27.12
CA ALA A 38 8.12 23.61 -25.78
C ALA A 38 8.85 22.26 -25.69
N PHE A 39 8.90 21.49 -26.78
CA PHE A 39 9.45 20.13 -26.79
C PHE A 39 10.32 19.84 -28.02
N ARG A 40 11.38 19.05 -27.85
CA ARG A 40 12.12 18.38 -28.92
C ARG A 40 11.89 16.88 -28.77
N VAL A 41 11.20 16.26 -29.73
CA VAL A 41 10.70 14.89 -29.61
C VAL A 41 11.62 13.91 -30.34
N PHE A 42 12.07 12.89 -29.61
CA PHE A 42 12.72 11.69 -30.12
C PHE A 42 11.72 10.52 -30.09
N ALA A 43 11.18 10.19 -31.26
CA ALA A 43 10.30 9.05 -31.46
C ALA A 43 11.13 7.79 -31.72
N SER A 44 10.90 6.72 -30.94
CA SER A 44 11.68 5.49 -31.10
C SER A 44 10.88 4.27 -31.52
N ALA A 45 11.53 3.38 -32.28
CA ALA A 45 11.00 2.10 -32.68
C ALA A 45 12.14 1.10 -32.95
N ARG A 46 11.84 -0.19 -32.98
CA ARG A 46 12.80 -1.25 -33.36
C ARG A 46 13.29 -1.10 -34.80
N ASN A 47 12.39 -0.68 -35.69
CA ASN A 47 12.70 -0.36 -37.09
C ASN A 47 12.30 1.10 -37.36
N THR A 48 13.29 1.93 -37.63
CA THR A 48 13.11 3.37 -37.88
C THR A 48 12.47 3.66 -39.24
N SER A 49 12.46 2.71 -40.19
CA SER A 49 11.77 2.90 -41.48
C SER A 49 10.27 3.12 -41.31
N ALA A 50 9.68 2.54 -40.25
CA ALA A 50 8.28 2.73 -39.86
C ALA A 50 7.98 4.13 -39.30
N LEU A 51 9.01 4.98 -39.13
CA LEU A 51 8.92 6.35 -38.64
C LEU A 51 9.33 7.38 -39.71
N SER A 52 9.50 6.97 -40.96
CA SER A 52 9.96 7.84 -42.07
C SER A 52 9.07 9.06 -42.28
N ASP A 53 7.77 8.91 -42.06
CA ASP A 53 6.80 10.00 -42.14
C ASP A 53 6.88 10.95 -40.93
N LEU A 54 7.15 10.45 -39.72
CA LEU A 54 7.45 11.30 -38.56
C LEU A 54 8.75 12.10 -38.77
N ALA A 55 9.77 11.46 -39.35
CA ALA A 55 11.02 12.14 -39.71
C ALA A 55 10.78 13.24 -40.75
N ALA A 56 9.92 12.99 -41.74
CA ALA A 56 9.51 14.00 -42.73
C ALA A 56 8.73 15.17 -42.11
N MET A 57 8.07 14.96 -40.96
CA MET A 57 7.45 16.03 -40.17
C MET A 57 8.45 16.82 -39.32
N GLY A 58 9.73 16.43 -39.27
CA GLY A 58 10.74 17.07 -38.43
C GLY A 58 10.81 16.55 -36.99
N ILE A 59 10.27 15.36 -36.72
CA ILE A 59 10.45 14.66 -35.44
C ILE A 59 11.76 13.85 -35.51
N ASP A 60 12.62 13.97 -34.50
CA ASP A 60 13.84 13.17 -34.42
C ASP A 60 13.47 11.69 -34.23
N VAL A 61 14.11 10.79 -34.96
CA VAL A 61 13.85 9.34 -34.88
C VAL A 61 15.07 8.59 -34.37
N VAL A 62 14.86 7.60 -33.50
CA VAL A 62 15.94 6.78 -32.93
C VAL A 62 15.57 5.30 -32.90
N GLN A 63 16.51 4.42 -33.26
CA GLN A 63 16.31 2.99 -33.13
C GLN A 63 16.40 2.59 -31.66
N LEU A 64 15.35 1.98 -31.11
CA LEU A 64 15.32 1.52 -29.73
C LEU A 64 14.46 0.26 -29.63
N ASP A 65 15.09 -0.85 -29.26
CA ASP A 65 14.43 -2.06 -28.77
C ASP A 65 14.55 -2.13 -27.24
N VAL A 66 13.42 -2.08 -26.54
CA VAL A 66 13.38 -2.04 -25.08
C VAL A 66 13.88 -3.34 -24.44
N THR A 67 13.85 -4.45 -25.18
CA THR A 67 14.33 -5.76 -24.69
C THR A 67 15.85 -5.92 -24.79
N SER A 68 16.55 -5.03 -25.52
CA SER A 68 17.99 -5.11 -25.77
C SER A 68 18.75 -3.99 -25.07
N GLN A 69 19.60 -4.35 -24.09
CA GLN A 69 20.46 -3.38 -23.39
C GLN A 69 21.34 -2.58 -24.34
N ALA A 70 22.00 -3.26 -25.29
CA ALA A 70 22.84 -2.60 -26.28
C ALA A 70 22.05 -1.59 -27.13
N SER A 71 20.80 -1.92 -27.50
CA SER A 71 19.94 -0.98 -28.24
C SER A 71 19.53 0.21 -27.39
N VAL A 72 19.18 -0.01 -26.11
CA VAL A 72 18.83 1.08 -25.19
C VAL A 72 20.02 2.01 -24.99
N ASP A 73 21.20 1.47 -24.68
CA ASP A 73 22.40 2.27 -24.43
C ASP A 73 22.78 3.12 -25.66
N ALA A 74 22.72 2.53 -26.86
CA ALA A 74 22.98 3.22 -28.12
C ALA A 74 21.96 4.34 -28.38
N ALA A 75 20.68 4.09 -28.11
CA ALA A 75 19.63 5.08 -28.29
C ALA A 75 19.79 6.26 -27.33
N ILE A 76 19.98 5.99 -26.03
CA ILE A 76 20.16 7.05 -25.02
C ILE A 76 21.41 7.87 -25.32
N LYS A 77 22.52 7.21 -25.68
CA LYS A 77 23.75 7.89 -26.11
C LYS A 77 23.48 8.83 -27.30
N THR A 78 22.73 8.37 -28.30
CA THR A 78 22.39 9.16 -29.49
C THR A 78 21.56 10.40 -29.11
N VAL A 79 20.52 10.23 -28.30
CA VAL A 79 19.65 11.34 -27.85
C VAL A 79 20.45 12.37 -27.05
N VAL A 80 21.27 11.91 -26.09
CA VAL A 80 22.11 12.79 -25.27
C VAL A 80 23.16 13.52 -26.10
N GLN A 81 23.76 12.86 -27.10
CA GLN A 81 24.72 13.52 -28.01
C GLN A 81 24.07 14.61 -28.87
N GLN A 82 22.81 14.41 -29.30
CA GLN A 82 22.12 15.34 -30.18
C GLN A 82 21.42 16.48 -29.45
N ALA A 83 20.93 16.25 -28.24
CA ALA A 83 20.07 17.18 -27.49
C ALA A 83 20.63 17.60 -26.13
N GLY A 84 21.71 16.97 -25.64
CA GLY A 84 22.38 17.29 -24.38
C GLY A 84 21.71 16.70 -23.14
N SER A 85 20.37 16.64 -23.09
CA SER A 85 19.60 16.09 -21.97
C SER A 85 18.41 15.27 -22.45
N ILE A 86 17.80 14.54 -21.51
CA ILE A 86 16.47 13.93 -21.66
C ILE A 86 15.65 14.43 -20.48
N ASP A 87 14.70 15.33 -20.75
CA ASP A 87 13.90 15.98 -19.71
C ASP A 87 12.60 15.22 -19.43
N VAL A 88 12.09 14.51 -20.44
CA VAL A 88 10.89 13.67 -20.34
C VAL A 88 11.14 12.31 -20.99
N LEU A 89 10.88 11.25 -20.25
CA LEU A 89 10.82 9.88 -20.76
C LEU A 89 9.37 9.41 -20.74
N ILE A 90 8.86 8.94 -21.89
CA ILE A 90 7.55 8.27 -21.97
C ILE A 90 7.77 6.80 -22.31
N ASN A 91 7.63 5.94 -21.31
CA ASN A 91 7.64 4.50 -21.45
C ASN A 91 6.28 4.01 -21.97
N ASN A 92 6.13 4.01 -23.30
CA ASN A 92 4.91 3.59 -24.00
C ASN A 92 5.02 2.21 -24.66
N ALA A 93 6.23 1.79 -25.08
CA ALA A 93 6.42 0.51 -25.72
C ALA A 93 5.87 -0.64 -24.86
N GLY A 94 5.18 -1.57 -25.50
CA GLY A 94 4.65 -2.76 -24.86
C GLY A 94 3.91 -3.64 -25.87
N LEU A 95 3.68 -4.89 -25.47
CA LEU A 95 2.97 -5.88 -26.25
C LEU A 95 2.00 -6.67 -25.37
N SER A 96 1.10 -7.39 -26.01
CA SER A 96 0.20 -8.33 -25.35
C SER A 96 0.08 -9.57 -26.23
N ARG A 97 -0.24 -10.69 -25.58
CA ARG A 97 -0.60 -11.95 -26.20
C ARG A 97 -1.83 -12.46 -25.48
N VAL A 98 -2.81 -12.96 -26.24
CA VAL A 98 -4.11 -13.36 -25.68
C VAL A 98 -4.19 -14.87 -25.56
N GLY A 99 -4.57 -15.33 -24.38
CA GLY A 99 -4.72 -16.75 -24.11
C GLY A 99 -4.99 -17.06 -22.63
N PRO A 100 -5.59 -18.22 -22.35
CA PRO A 100 -5.60 -18.77 -21.00
C PRO A 100 -4.17 -18.98 -20.51
N VAL A 101 -3.85 -18.43 -19.33
CA VAL A 101 -2.49 -18.48 -18.75
C VAL A 101 -1.98 -19.92 -18.61
N ILE A 102 -2.86 -20.87 -18.32
CA ILE A 102 -2.48 -22.28 -18.10
C ILE A 102 -2.10 -23.04 -19.38
N GLU A 103 -2.51 -22.57 -20.57
CA GLU A 103 -2.14 -23.16 -21.87
C GLU A 103 -1.32 -22.19 -22.75
N GLN A 104 -0.97 -21.02 -22.22
CA GLN A 104 -0.08 -20.08 -22.90
C GLN A 104 1.38 -20.52 -22.71
N PRO A 105 2.21 -20.56 -23.77
CA PRO A 105 3.62 -20.87 -23.60
C PRO A 105 4.30 -19.91 -22.63
N LEU A 106 5.13 -20.46 -21.75
CA LEU A 106 5.87 -19.63 -20.80
C LEU A 106 6.78 -18.61 -21.51
N SER A 107 7.34 -18.95 -22.67
CA SER A 107 8.15 -18.04 -23.49
C SER A 107 7.36 -16.79 -23.89
N GLU A 108 6.09 -16.94 -24.27
CA GLU A 108 5.21 -15.82 -24.61
C GLU A 108 4.92 -14.93 -23.38
N VAL A 109 4.74 -15.55 -22.20
CA VAL A 109 4.59 -14.83 -20.93
C VAL A 109 5.86 -14.06 -20.59
N GLN A 110 7.03 -14.68 -20.75
CA GLN A 110 8.33 -14.05 -20.54
C GLN A 110 8.54 -12.86 -21.48
N GLU A 111 8.20 -12.98 -22.76
CA GLU A 111 8.29 -11.87 -23.72
C GLU A 111 7.38 -10.69 -23.35
N ILE A 112 6.17 -10.96 -22.84
CA ILE A 112 5.27 -9.91 -22.33
C ILE A 112 5.94 -9.17 -21.18
N PHE A 113 6.51 -9.88 -20.20
CA PHE A 113 7.20 -9.28 -19.07
C PHE A 113 8.48 -8.55 -19.49
N ASP A 114 9.23 -9.11 -20.43
CA ASP A 114 10.47 -8.51 -20.93
C ASP A 114 10.20 -7.18 -21.63
N ALA A 115 9.16 -7.08 -22.47
CA ALA A 115 8.80 -5.81 -23.07
C ALA A 115 8.13 -4.84 -22.08
N ASN A 116 7.14 -5.30 -21.31
CA ASN A 116 6.24 -4.41 -20.55
C ASN A 116 6.77 -4.02 -19.16
N LEU A 117 7.74 -4.77 -18.62
CA LEU A 117 8.30 -4.57 -17.29
C LEU A 117 9.81 -4.38 -17.36
N PHE A 118 10.56 -5.42 -17.75
CA PHE A 118 12.02 -5.36 -17.73
C PHE A 118 12.56 -4.32 -18.71
N GLY A 119 11.95 -4.19 -19.89
CA GLY A 119 12.31 -3.17 -20.88
C GLY A 119 12.00 -1.75 -20.39
N VAL A 120 10.89 -1.55 -19.68
CA VAL A 120 10.57 -0.27 -19.03
C VAL A 120 11.61 0.08 -17.98
N VAL A 121 11.97 -0.89 -17.12
CA VAL A 121 13.02 -0.72 -16.11
C VAL A 121 14.37 -0.41 -16.77
N ARG A 122 14.71 -1.13 -17.84
CA ARG A 122 15.96 -0.98 -18.59
C ARG A 122 16.13 0.43 -19.16
N VAL A 123 15.12 0.92 -19.87
CA VAL A 123 15.13 2.28 -20.42
C VAL A 123 15.18 3.32 -19.29
N THR A 124 14.40 3.10 -18.23
CA THR A 124 14.38 4.00 -17.08
C THR A 124 15.74 4.07 -16.38
N GLN A 125 16.41 2.94 -16.18
CA GLN A 125 17.75 2.89 -15.59
C GLN A 125 18.81 3.58 -16.46
N ALA A 126 18.67 3.53 -17.79
CA ALA A 126 19.57 4.24 -18.69
C ALA A 126 19.34 5.77 -18.68
N VAL A 127 18.09 6.22 -18.50
CA VAL A 127 17.74 7.66 -18.53
C VAL A 127 17.84 8.34 -17.17
N ALA A 128 17.37 7.70 -16.09
CA ALA A 128 17.24 8.30 -14.76
C ALA A 128 18.53 8.93 -14.22
N PRO A 129 19.73 8.34 -14.39
CA PRO A 129 20.97 8.97 -13.94
C PRO A 129 21.25 10.34 -14.57
N HIS A 130 20.77 10.60 -15.78
CA HIS A 130 20.87 11.93 -16.41
C HIS A 130 19.93 12.93 -15.72
N MET A 131 18.68 12.53 -15.50
CA MET A 131 17.67 13.36 -14.81
C MET A 131 18.06 13.65 -13.35
N MET A 132 18.58 12.65 -12.63
CA MET A 132 19.00 12.78 -11.24
C MET A 132 20.16 13.76 -11.06
N ARG A 133 21.16 13.74 -11.98
CA ARG A 133 22.27 14.70 -11.98
C ARG A 133 21.80 16.12 -12.30
N ALA A 134 20.84 16.25 -13.23
CA ALA A 134 20.22 17.53 -13.56
C ALA A 134 19.26 18.03 -12.47
N ARG A 135 18.91 17.17 -11.50
CA ARG A 135 17.86 17.39 -10.50
C ARG A 135 16.51 17.80 -11.07
N ALA A 136 16.21 17.32 -12.28
CA ALA A 136 15.01 17.63 -13.01
C ALA A 136 14.70 16.49 -13.99
N GLY A 137 13.44 16.08 -14.04
CA GLY A 137 12.98 15.13 -15.04
C GLY A 137 11.54 14.67 -14.82
N LEU A 138 10.93 14.14 -15.87
CA LEU A 138 9.64 13.46 -15.81
C LEU A 138 9.74 12.09 -16.47
N ILE A 139 9.27 11.06 -15.77
CA ILE A 139 9.09 9.72 -16.33
C ILE A 139 7.60 9.41 -16.34
N VAL A 140 7.05 9.18 -17.52
CA VAL A 140 5.65 8.79 -17.73
C VAL A 140 5.60 7.30 -18.06
N MET A 141 4.91 6.52 -17.23
CA MET A 141 4.71 5.09 -17.39
C MET A 141 3.31 4.84 -17.98
N ILE A 142 3.23 4.29 -19.20
CA ILE A 142 1.94 3.94 -19.80
C ILE A 142 1.47 2.57 -19.27
N GLY A 143 0.59 2.63 -18.27
CA GLY A 143 -0.09 1.49 -17.67
C GLY A 143 -1.37 1.10 -18.39
N SER A 144 -2.26 0.40 -17.67
CA SER A 144 -3.53 -0.09 -18.21
C SER A 144 -4.55 -0.21 -17.08
N VAL A 145 -5.84 -0.07 -17.37
CA VAL A 145 -6.91 -0.45 -16.42
C VAL A 145 -6.78 -1.90 -15.96
N THR A 146 -6.16 -2.75 -16.78
CA THR A 146 -5.88 -4.15 -16.43
C THR A 146 -4.82 -4.33 -15.35
N SER A 147 -4.14 -3.26 -14.92
CA SER A 147 -3.24 -3.28 -13.75
C SER A 147 -3.97 -3.58 -12.45
N VAL A 148 -5.27 -3.26 -12.37
CA VAL A 148 -6.10 -3.45 -11.17
C VAL A 148 -7.35 -4.31 -11.43
N LEU A 149 -7.63 -4.63 -12.70
CA LEU A 149 -8.76 -5.45 -13.11
C LEU A 149 -8.32 -6.48 -14.14
N ALA A 150 -8.07 -7.71 -13.70
CA ALA A 150 -7.76 -8.81 -14.61
C ALA A 150 -8.99 -9.13 -15.48
N THR A 151 -8.75 -9.41 -16.75
CA THR A 151 -9.78 -9.84 -17.71
C THR A 151 -9.48 -11.26 -18.18
N PRO A 152 -10.49 -12.12 -18.41
CA PRO A 152 -10.29 -13.44 -18.99
C PRO A 152 -9.41 -13.38 -20.25
N PHE A 153 -8.53 -14.38 -20.39
CA PHE A 153 -7.57 -14.55 -21.49
C PHE A 153 -6.55 -13.40 -21.67
N GLY A 154 -6.49 -12.45 -20.75
CA GLY A 154 -5.50 -11.37 -20.71
C GLY A 154 -4.59 -11.43 -19.48
N GLY A 155 -4.48 -12.59 -18.82
CA GLY A 155 -3.86 -12.73 -17.51
C GLY A 155 -2.38 -12.33 -17.48
N ALA A 156 -1.58 -12.82 -18.43
CA ALA A 156 -0.15 -12.47 -18.51
C ALA A 156 0.09 -10.97 -18.73
N TYR A 157 -0.70 -10.35 -19.62
CA TYR A 157 -0.67 -8.91 -19.84
C TYR A 157 -1.09 -8.12 -18.58
N ALA A 158 -2.20 -8.49 -17.96
CA ALA A 158 -2.68 -7.87 -16.72
C ALA A 158 -1.62 -7.95 -15.61
N ALA A 159 -0.99 -9.11 -15.43
CA ALA A 159 0.09 -9.30 -14.47
C ALA A 159 1.28 -8.37 -14.76
N SER A 160 1.72 -8.26 -16.02
CA SER A 160 2.83 -7.35 -16.39
C SER A 160 2.50 -5.87 -16.12
N LYS A 161 1.25 -5.45 -16.34
CA LYS A 161 0.81 -4.07 -16.09
C LYS A 161 0.55 -3.80 -14.61
N ALA A 162 0.19 -4.80 -13.82
CA ALA A 162 0.12 -4.72 -12.36
C ALA A 162 1.53 -4.59 -11.76
N ALA A 163 2.50 -5.36 -12.25
CA ALA A 163 3.90 -5.23 -11.86
C ALA A 163 4.47 -3.84 -12.20
N LEU A 164 4.14 -3.31 -13.39
CA LEU A 164 4.53 -1.97 -13.79
C LEU A 164 3.95 -0.89 -12.85
N LEU A 165 2.72 -1.06 -12.36
CA LEU A 165 2.12 -0.15 -11.38
C LEU A 165 2.95 -0.14 -10.08
N GLY A 166 3.27 -1.31 -9.53
CA GLY A 166 4.09 -1.43 -8.32
C GLY A 166 5.46 -0.77 -8.47
N ILE A 167 6.17 -1.03 -9.59
CA ILE A 167 7.47 -0.39 -9.86
C ILE A 167 7.33 1.13 -10.04
N SER A 168 6.25 1.60 -10.66
CA SER A 168 6.00 3.05 -10.84
C SER A 168 5.88 3.76 -9.49
N ASP A 169 5.19 3.14 -8.53
CA ASP A 169 5.02 3.70 -7.18
C ASP A 169 6.34 3.74 -6.40
N SER A 170 7.16 2.69 -6.48
CA SER A 170 8.50 2.68 -5.89
C SER A 170 9.40 3.77 -6.48
N LEU A 171 9.50 3.82 -7.82
CA LEU A 171 10.35 4.81 -8.50
C LEU A 171 9.94 6.25 -8.18
N ARG A 172 8.64 6.51 -8.00
CA ARG A 172 8.15 7.83 -7.59
C ARG A 172 8.72 8.26 -6.24
N LEU A 173 8.84 7.35 -5.28
CA LEU A 173 9.38 7.64 -3.95
C LEU A 173 10.91 7.74 -3.99
N GLU A 174 11.56 6.83 -4.71
CA GLU A 174 13.03 6.73 -4.79
C GLU A 174 13.65 7.90 -5.56
N LEU A 175 12.97 8.41 -6.59
CA LEU A 175 13.50 9.46 -7.47
C LEU A 175 13.12 10.89 -7.04
N ALA A 176 12.12 11.04 -6.15
CA ALA A 176 11.68 12.34 -5.66
C ALA A 176 12.79 13.18 -4.98
N PRO A 177 13.69 12.63 -4.13
CA PRO A 177 14.81 13.38 -3.56
C PRO A 177 15.78 13.97 -4.59
N PHE A 178 15.75 13.44 -5.82
CA PHE A 178 16.58 13.89 -6.93
C PHE A 178 15.83 14.83 -7.88
N GLY A 179 14.64 15.33 -7.51
CA GLY A 179 13.86 16.24 -8.37
C GLY A 179 13.32 15.59 -9.65
N VAL A 180 13.24 14.26 -9.69
CA VAL A 180 12.71 13.51 -10.83
C VAL A 180 11.32 12.98 -10.48
N HIS A 181 10.35 13.34 -11.31
CA HIS A 181 8.95 12.99 -11.12
C HIS A 181 8.58 11.74 -11.91
N VAL A 182 7.73 10.90 -11.34
CA VAL A 182 7.19 9.71 -12.01
C VAL A 182 5.67 9.79 -12.04
N THR A 183 5.07 9.64 -13.21
CA THR A 183 3.62 9.63 -13.42
C THR A 183 3.19 8.33 -14.06
N HIS A 184 2.25 7.62 -13.43
CA HIS A 184 1.64 6.42 -14.00
C HIS A 184 0.31 6.77 -14.66
N VAL A 185 0.18 6.45 -15.95
CA VAL A 185 -1.05 6.66 -16.72
C VAL A 185 -1.84 5.35 -16.77
N THR A 186 -3.05 5.33 -16.21
CA THR A 186 -3.94 4.17 -16.31
C THR A 186 -4.81 4.31 -17.55
N ALA A 187 -4.31 3.78 -18.68
CA ALA A 187 -5.03 3.84 -19.96
C ALA A 187 -6.17 2.81 -20.02
N GLY A 188 -7.34 3.26 -20.47
CA GLY A 188 -8.44 2.38 -20.90
C GLY A 188 -8.21 1.85 -22.31
N ALA A 189 -9.30 1.51 -23.00
CA ALA A 189 -9.24 1.10 -24.40
C ALA A 189 -8.87 2.28 -25.31
N ILE A 190 -7.81 2.11 -26.10
CA ILE A 190 -7.36 3.09 -27.10
C ILE A 190 -7.31 2.38 -28.45
N LYS A 191 -7.88 3.01 -29.48
CA LYS A 191 -7.98 2.46 -30.82
C LYS A 191 -6.61 2.48 -31.49
N THR A 192 -5.92 1.35 -31.52
CA THR A 192 -4.53 1.24 -31.98
C THR A 192 -4.33 -0.07 -32.75
N SER A 193 -3.24 -0.18 -33.50
CA SER A 193 -2.80 -1.45 -34.10
C SER A 193 -2.37 -2.51 -33.07
N PHE A 194 -2.61 -2.28 -31.77
CA PHE A 194 -2.26 -3.21 -30.69
C PHE A 194 -2.98 -4.54 -30.82
N ALA A 195 -4.26 -4.56 -31.25
CA ALA A 195 -4.96 -5.80 -31.53
C ALA A 195 -4.40 -6.52 -32.77
N ASP A 196 -4.05 -5.77 -33.82
CA ASP A 196 -3.44 -6.36 -35.02
C ASP A 196 -2.08 -7.00 -34.68
N ASN A 197 -1.32 -6.37 -33.78
CA ASN A 197 -0.09 -6.94 -33.24
C ASN A 197 -0.35 -8.19 -32.38
N ILE A 198 -1.42 -8.21 -31.57
CA ILE A 198 -1.81 -9.40 -30.79
C ILE A 198 -2.11 -10.56 -31.75
N VAL A 199 -2.94 -10.33 -32.77
CA VAL A 199 -3.36 -11.37 -33.72
C VAL A 199 -2.18 -11.84 -34.58
N GLY A 200 -1.32 -10.92 -35.03
CA GLY A 200 -0.14 -11.26 -35.84
C GLY A 200 0.99 -11.93 -35.06
N SER A 201 1.02 -11.78 -33.73
CA SER A 201 2.07 -12.39 -32.89
C SER A 201 1.61 -13.61 -32.10
N THR A 202 0.30 -13.79 -31.86
CA THR A 202 -0.25 -14.90 -31.05
C THR A 202 -0.78 -16.01 -31.96
N THR A 203 -0.31 -17.25 -31.78
CA THR A 203 -0.87 -18.41 -32.49
C THR A 203 -2.20 -18.82 -31.84
N LEU A 204 -3.29 -18.14 -32.19
CA LEU A 204 -4.62 -18.37 -31.60
C LEU A 204 -5.21 -19.73 -31.98
N GLU A 205 -4.82 -20.29 -33.12
CA GLU A 205 -5.25 -21.60 -33.64
C GLU A 205 -4.92 -22.74 -32.68
N ARG A 206 -3.94 -22.55 -31.78
CA ARG A 206 -3.59 -23.56 -30.77
C ARG A 206 -4.77 -23.91 -29.86
N TYR A 207 -5.66 -22.94 -29.62
CA TYR A 207 -6.83 -23.13 -28.76
C TYR A 207 -8.00 -23.78 -29.50
N GLU A 208 -7.90 -24.01 -30.81
CA GLU A 208 -8.93 -24.70 -31.61
C GLU A 208 -8.64 -26.20 -31.77
N ARG A 209 -7.44 -26.64 -31.35
CA ARG A 209 -6.98 -28.03 -31.44
C ARG A 209 -7.71 -28.93 -30.43
N LEU A 210 -7.77 -30.22 -30.75
CA LEU A 210 -8.48 -31.23 -29.93
C LEU A 210 -7.93 -31.34 -28.51
N GLU A 211 -6.63 -31.09 -28.35
CA GLU A 211 -5.88 -31.23 -27.11
C GLU A 211 -6.09 -30.05 -26.14
N SER A 212 -6.61 -28.92 -26.61
CA SER A 212 -6.86 -27.75 -25.75
C SER A 212 -8.15 -27.94 -24.95
N LEU A 213 -8.06 -27.83 -23.63
CA LEU A 213 -9.24 -27.82 -22.75
C LEU A 213 -10.08 -26.55 -22.95
N TYR A 214 -9.51 -25.52 -23.56
CA TYR A 214 -10.19 -24.26 -23.89
C TYR A 214 -10.84 -24.26 -25.27
N ARG A 215 -10.81 -25.37 -26.02
CA ARG A 215 -11.45 -25.48 -27.33
C ARG A 215 -12.91 -25.02 -27.38
N PRO A 216 -13.78 -25.36 -26.41
CA PRO A 216 -15.16 -24.83 -26.40
C PRO A 216 -15.24 -23.29 -26.31
N LEU A 217 -14.19 -22.64 -25.80
CA LEU A 217 -14.08 -21.19 -25.60
C LEU A 217 -13.15 -20.50 -26.61
N ALA A 218 -12.63 -21.21 -27.62
CA ALA A 218 -11.67 -20.66 -28.58
C ALA A 218 -12.19 -19.38 -29.28
N HIS A 219 -13.49 -19.35 -29.59
CA HIS A 219 -14.15 -18.18 -30.16
C HIS A 219 -14.11 -16.95 -29.23
N LEU A 220 -14.23 -17.13 -27.90
CA LEU A 220 -14.12 -16.05 -26.92
C LEU A 220 -12.67 -15.58 -26.76
N ILE A 221 -11.71 -16.51 -26.83
CA ILE A 221 -10.27 -16.18 -26.80
C ILE A 221 -9.92 -15.31 -28.01
N ARG A 222 -10.40 -15.69 -29.21
CA ARG A 222 -10.23 -14.90 -30.44
C ARG A 222 -10.92 -13.53 -30.33
N ALA A 223 -12.14 -13.48 -29.80
CA ALA A 223 -12.84 -12.22 -29.59
C ALA A 223 -12.09 -11.28 -28.62
N ARG A 224 -11.42 -11.82 -27.59
CA ARG A 224 -10.65 -11.04 -26.62
C ARG A 224 -9.53 -10.23 -27.27
N ALA A 225 -8.90 -10.73 -28.33
CA ALA A 225 -7.84 -10.04 -29.07
C ALA A 225 -8.31 -8.69 -29.64
N HIS A 226 -9.59 -8.57 -29.99
CA HIS A 226 -10.18 -7.36 -30.57
C HIS A 226 -11.03 -6.54 -29.59
N ALA A 227 -11.32 -7.06 -28.40
CA ALA A 227 -12.27 -6.44 -27.46
C ALA A 227 -11.91 -4.99 -27.05
N SER A 228 -10.63 -4.62 -27.03
CA SER A 228 -10.18 -3.25 -26.73
C SER A 228 -10.25 -2.29 -27.92
N GLN A 229 -10.64 -2.77 -29.10
CA GLN A 229 -10.72 -1.99 -30.34
C GLN A 229 -12.15 -1.68 -30.78
N ASP A 230 -13.16 -2.10 -30.00
CA ASP A 230 -14.55 -1.73 -30.26
C ASP A 230 -14.66 -0.20 -30.27
N PRO A 231 -15.12 0.43 -31.38
CA PRO A 231 -15.30 1.88 -31.47
C PRO A 231 -16.21 2.47 -30.38
N LYS A 232 -17.09 1.67 -29.78
CA LYS A 232 -17.97 2.09 -28.67
C LYS A 232 -17.21 2.33 -27.37
N VAL A 233 -16.04 1.70 -27.24
CA VAL A 233 -15.25 1.61 -26.00
C VAL A 233 -13.90 2.33 -26.14
N ALA A 234 -13.31 2.24 -27.33
CA ALA A 234 -11.97 2.75 -27.60
C ALA A 234 -11.95 4.26 -27.85
N VAL A 235 -11.04 4.96 -27.17
CA VAL A 235 -10.73 6.37 -27.43
C VAL A 235 -9.73 6.47 -28.59
N ALA A 236 -9.85 7.51 -29.41
CA ALA A 236 -8.91 7.75 -30.50
C ALA A 236 -7.50 8.12 -29.95
N PRO A 237 -6.40 7.65 -30.57
CA PRO A 237 -5.05 7.88 -30.06
C PRO A 237 -4.64 9.35 -29.90
N ASP A 238 -5.08 10.21 -30.81
CA ASP A 238 -4.87 11.66 -30.80
C ASP A 238 -5.53 12.31 -29.59
N VAL A 239 -6.78 11.94 -29.29
CA VAL A 239 -7.50 12.41 -28.10
C VAL A 239 -6.81 11.95 -26.82
N ALA A 240 -6.40 10.69 -26.75
CA ALA A 240 -5.69 10.15 -25.60
C ALA A 240 -4.31 10.81 -25.43
N ALA A 241 -3.57 11.03 -26.52
CA ALA A 241 -2.28 11.71 -26.53
C ALA A 241 -2.40 13.16 -26.05
N ALA A 242 -3.37 13.91 -26.59
CA ALA A 242 -3.61 15.29 -26.21
C ALA A 242 -3.95 15.41 -24.72
N GLN A 243 -4.71 14.46 -24.17
CA GLN A 243 -5.05 14.41 -22.75
C GLN A 243 -3.84 14.06 -21.87
N ILE A 244 -3.06 13.04 -22.25
CA ILE A 244 -1.84 12.68 -21.51
C ILE A 244 -0.84 13.84 -21.54
N ALA A 245 -0.61 14.44 -22.70
CA ALA A 245 0.26 15.59 -22.85
C ALA A 245 -0.22 16.78 -22.00
N ALA A 246 -1.52 17.09 -22.04
CA ALA A 246 -2.09 18.17 -21.23
C ALA A 246 -1.97 17.91 -19.73
N THR A 247 -2.21 16.69 -19.24
CA THR A 247 -2.25 16.41 -17.80
C THR A 247 -0.88 16.08 -17.22
N ALA A 248 -0.11 15.19 -17.85
CA ALA A 248 1.18 14.76 -17.33
C ALA A 248 2.26 15.86 -17.46
N LEU A 249 2.21 16.68 -18.52
CA LEU A 249 3.24 17.70 -18.76
C LEU A 249 2.89 19.06 -18.15
N ALA A 250 1.60 19.41 -17.98
CA ALA A 250 1.21 20.66 -17.31
C ALA A 250 1.44 20.61 -15.79
N HIS A 251 1.24 19.46 -15.14
CA HIS A 251 1.55 19.32 -13.71
C HIS A 251 3.03 19.66 -13.43
N ASN A 252 3.95 19.24 -14.30
CA ASN A 252 5.38 19.50 -14.08
C ASN A 252 5.85 20.93 -14.43
N LEU A 253 4.98 21.79 -15.00
CA LEU A 253 5.24 23.22 -15.16
C LEU A 253 4.83 24.03 -13.93
N CYS A 254 4.03 23.46 -13.03
CA CYS A 254 3.58 24.09 -11.77
C CYS A 254 4.36 23.60 -10.53
N LEU A 255 4.97 22.41 -10.61
CA LEU A 255 5.61 21.72 -9.47
C LEU A 255 7.02 22.22 -9.09
N ALA A 256 7.35 23.48 -9.36
CA ALA A 256 8.45 24.17 -8.65
C ALA A 256 8.22 24.18 -7.11
N ALA A 257 7.03 23.79 -6.64
CA ALA A 257 6.73 23.49 -5.25
C ALA A 257 6.07 22.09 -5.10
N ARG A 258 6.83 21.15 -4.55
CA ARG A 258 6.45 19.85 -3.95
C ARG A 258 5.93 18.73 -4.88
N PRO A 259 6.37 17.46 -4.71
CA PRO A 259 5.90 16.33 -5.51
C PRO A 259 4.48 15.89 -5.10
N THR A 260 3.50 16.00 -6.01
CA THR A 260 2.14 15.43 -5.86
C THR A 260 1.97 14.16 -6.70
N ALA A 261 1.16 13.22 -6.19
CA ALA A 261 0.81 11.99 -6.89
C ALA A 261 -0.37 12.25 -7.85
N ALA A 262 -0.14 12.27 -9.16
CA ALA A 262 -1.20 12.42 -10.16
C ALA A 262 -1.50 11.09 -10.86
N ARG A 263 -2.77 10.67 -10.86
CA ARG A 263 -3.27 9.46 -11.55
C ARG A 263 -4.32 9.88 -12.59
N VAL A 264 -4.05 9.64 -13.87
CA VAL A 264 -4.97 9.98 -14.97
C VAL A 264 -5.75 8.73 -15.37
N VAL A 265 -7.07 8.77 -15.25
CA VAL A 265 -7.99 7.70 -15.69
C VAL A 265 -8.77 8.21 -16.90
N GLY A 266 -8.54 7.60 -18.07
CA GLY A 266 -9.29 7.88 -19.29
C GLY A 266 -9.97 6.62 -19.82
N GLY A 267 -11.30 6.56 -19.78
CA GLY A 267 -12.08 5.50 -20.42
C GLY A 267 -13.59 5.78 -20.42
N ARG A 268 -14.26 5.51 -21.53
CA ARG A 268 -15.74 5.42 -21.61
C ARG A 268 -16.20 4.09 -21.02
N ARG A 269 -17.33 4.09 -20.29
CA ARG A 269 -17.93 2.89 -19.67
C ARG A 269 -18.15 1.80 -20.73
N VAL A 270 -17.68 0.58 -20.45
CA VAL A 270 -17.89 -0.61 -21.28
C VAL A 270 -19.08 -1.41 -20.74
N PRO A 271 -20.20 -1.50 -21.47
CA PRO A 271 -21.33 -2.33 -21.08
C PRO A 271 -21.24 -3.67 -21.83
N ALA A 272 -20.42 -4.61 -21.34
CA ALA A 272 -20.50 -6.05 -21.65
C ALA A 272 -19.43 -6.84 -20.86
N LEU A 273 -19.73 -7.22 -19.63
CA LEU A 273 -19.12 -8.32 -18.88
C LEU A 273 -20.06 -8.65 -17.71
N ARG A 274 -21.30 -9.02 -18.05
CA ARG A 274 -22.26 -9.64 -17.13
C ARG A 274 -22.26 -11.14 -17.40
N SER A 275 -21.35 -11.84 -16.75
CA SER A 275 -21.33 -13.27 -16.40
C SER A 275 -19.91 -13.83 -16.49
N ALA A 276 -19.54 -14.58 -15.46
CA ALA A 276 -18.26 -15.27 -15.23
C ALA A 276 -17.05 -14.41 -14.78
N SER A 277 -16.95 -14.18 -13.47
CA SER A 277 -15.71 -14.41 -12.69
C SER A 277 -15.91 -14.09 -11.20
N THR A 278 -16.56 -14.99 -10.47
CA THR A 278 -16.44 -15.08 -9.01
C THR A 278 -15.22 -15.96 -8.69
N THR A 279 -14.02 -15.40 -8.64
CA THR A 279 -12.91 -16.04 -7.92
C THR A 279 -11.93 -15.01 -7.37
N ARG A 280 -11.67 -15.18 -6.08
CA ARG A 280 -10.82 -14.40 -5.18
C ARG A 280 -9.40 -14.19 -5.73
N CYS A 281 -8.85 -13.01 -5.51
CA CYS A 281 -7.41 -12.82 -5.29
C CYS A 281 -7.23 -11.88 -4.10
N GLN A 282 -6.97 -12.48 -2.94
CA GLN A 282 -6.31 -11.82 -1.82
C GLN A 282 -4.82 -11.72 -2.16
N ALA A 283 -4.22 -10.54 -2.06
CA ALA A 283 -2.80 -10.40 -1.72
C ALA A 283 -2.50 -8.99 -1.17
N ALA A 284 -1.98 -8.99 0.05
CA ALA A 284 -1.03 -8.03 0.64
C ALA A 284 -1.50 -6.60 0.97
N THR A 285 -1.93 -6.45 2.21
CA THR A 285 -1.65 -5.28 3.06
C THR A 285 -0.13 -5.16 3.28
N VAL A 286 0.46 -4.00 2.96
CA VAL A 286 1.67 -3.49 3.64
C VAL A 286 1.45 -2.01 3.99
N LEU A 287 1.31 -1.79 5.29
CA LEU A 287 1.79 -0.69 6.13
C LEU A 287 2.26 0.61 5.46
N GLY A 288 1.74 1.73 5.98
CA GLY A 288 2.50 2.97 6.11
C GLY A 288 1.91 4.17 5.36
N ARG A 289 1.44 5.16 6.14
CA ARG A 289 0.89 6.45 5.70
C ARG A 289 1.66 7.09 4.53
N ALA A 290 0.94 7.37 3.46
CA ALA A 290 1.17 8.55 2.62
C ALA A 290 -0.20 9.11 2.22
N ALA A 291 -0.52 10.30 2.71
CA ALA A 291 -1.71 11.03 2.29
C ALA A 291 -1.61 11.28 0.78
N ALA A 292 -2.57 10.79 0.02
CA ALA A 292 -2.74 11.08 -1.39
C ALA A 292 -3.94 11.98 -1.50
N ASP A 293 -3.82 13.21 -2.01
CA ASP A 293 -4.97 13.98 -2.48
C ASP A 293 -4.57 14.96 -3.58
N ASP A 294 -5.04 14.67 -4.80
CA ASP A 294 -5.82 15.57 -5.67
C ASP A 294 -6.14 14.82 -6.99
N VAL A 295 -7.41 14.42 -7.17
CA VAL A 295 -7.89 13.75 -8.39
C VAL A 295 -8.64 14.76 -9.25
N VAL A 296 -8.04 15.19 -10.37
CA VAL A 296 -8.71 15.98 -11.40
C VAL A 296 -9.64 15.08 -12.20
N THR A 297 -10.95 15.29 -12.07
CA THR A 297 -11.95 14.57 -12.88
C THR A 297 -12.44 15.47 -14.01
N ILE A 298 -12.18 15.06 -15.25
CA ILE A 298 -12.73 15.70 -16.45
C ILE A 298 -13.95 14.88 -16.88
N ARG A 299 -15.14 15.49 -16.84
CA ARG A 299 -16.37 14.89 -17.39
C ARG A 299 -16.70 15.58 -18.70
N PHE A 300 -17.34 14.86 -19.61
CA PHE A 300 -17.93 15.45 -20.82
C PHE A 300 -19.43 15.48 -20.64
N ASP A 301 -20.04 16.63 -20.89
CA ASP A 301 -21.50 16.72 -20.89
C ASP A 301 -22.10 15.96 -22.09
N SER A 302 -23.43 15.90 -22.15
CA SER A 302 -24.17 15.23 -23.22
C SER A 302 -23.94 15.84 -24.62
N LYS A 303 -23.22 16.96 -24.73
CA LYS A 303 -22.82 17.62 -25.98
C LYS A 303 -21.32 17.50 -26.25
N GLY A 304 -20.57 16.75 -25.43
CA GLY A 304 -19.14 16.54 -25.62
C GLY A 304 -18.27 17.73 -25.21
N LYS A 305 -18.81 18.70 -24.46
CA LYS A 305 -18.01 19.80 -23.91
C LYS A 305 -17.34 19.34 -22.61
N PRO A 306 -16.02 19.55 -22.44
CA PRO A 306 -15.34 19.19 -21.21
C PRO A 306 -15.81 20.11 -20.07
N VAL A 307 -16.36 19.51 -19.04
CA VAL A 307 -16.64 20.13 -17.74
C VAL A 307 -15.50 19.70 -16.81
N VAL A 308 -14.59 20.63 -16.55
CA VAL A 308 -13.50 20.44 -15.60
C VAL A 308 -14.04 20.76 -14.22
N SER A 309 -14.21 19.74 -13.39
CA SER A 309 -14.42 19.96 -11.96
C SER A 309 -13.08 19.76 -11.26
N VAL A 310 -12.48 20.87 -10.82
CA VAL A 310 -11.56 20.81 -9.69
C VAL A 310 -12.45 20.62 -8.48
N GLY A 311 -12.48 19.39 -7.96
CA GLY A 311 -13.16 19.10 -6.71
C GLY A 311 -12.41 19.75 -5.55
N GLY A 312 -12.47 21.08 -5.46
CA GLY A 312 -12.44 21.73 -4.17
C GLY A 312 -13.75 21.41 -3.48
N THR A 313 -13.85 20.23 -2.89
CA THR A 313 -14.79 20.03 -1.80
C THR A 313 -14.05 20.40 -0.52
N SER A 314 -14.05 21.70 -0.20
CA SER A 314 -14.42 22.05 1.17
C SER A 314 -15.87 21.62 1.36
N ALA A 315 -16.06 20.35 1.66
CA ALA A 315 -17.20 19.86 2.40
C ALA A 315 -16.60 18.93 3.44
N SER A 316 -16.89 19.21 4.70
CA SER A 316 -16.45 18.49 5.89
C SER A 316 -16.56 16.97 5.75
N ALA A 317 -15.49 16.31 5.31
CA ALA A 317 -15.41 14.83 5.29
C ALA A 317 -14.57 14.28 6.46
N GLY A 318 -14.42 15.06 7.53
CA GLY A 318 -13.66 14.64 8.73
C GLY A 318 -14.53 14.07 9.85
N THR A 319 -15.85 14.31 9.82
CA THR A 319 -16.77 13.95 10.91
C THR A 319 -17.72 12.81 10.51
N ASP A 320 -18.31 12.85 9.32
CA ASP A 320 -19.39 11.92 8.95
C ASP A 320 -18.88 10.51 8.64
N GLU A 321 -17.83 10.33 7.83
CA GLU A 321 -17.31 8.99 7.55
C GLU A 321 -16.70 8.33 8.80
N LYS A 322 -16.06 9.12 9.65
CA LYS A 322 -15.54 8.63 10.94
C LYS A 322 -16.69 8.24 11.88
N ALA A 323 -17.78 9.01 11.90
CA ALA A 323 -18.97 8.70 12.68
C ALA A 323 -19.70 7.46 12.14
N GLU A 324 -19.81 7.31 10.83
CA GLU A 324 -20.43 6.15 10.16
C GLU A 324 -19.58 4.88 10.33
N LEU A 325 -18.24 4.97 10.24
CA LEU A 325 -17.35 3.86 10.58
C LEU A 325 -17.40 3.53 12.07
N ALA A 326 -17.57 4.52 12.94
CA ALA A 326 -17.78 4.29 14.37
C ALA A 326 -19.14 3.63 14.65
N GLU A 327 -20.20 4.01 13.93
CA GLU A 327 -21.52 3.35 13.97
C GLU A 327 -21.42 1.88 13.55
N LEU A 328 -20.67 1.61 12.46
CA LEU A 328 -20.41 0.26 11.99
C LEU A 328 -19.55 -0.55 12.97
N ALA A 329 -18.51 0.07 13.57
CA ALA A 329 -17.70 -0.55 14.61
C ALA A 329 -18.55 -0.88 15.86
N ASN A 330 -19.48 0.01 16.22
CA ASN A 330 -20.38 -0.15 17.36
C ASN A 330 -21.37 -1.32 17.20
N GLN A 331 -21.55 -1.87 16.00
CA GLN A 331 -22.33 -3.10 15.81
C GLN A 331 -21.76 -4.29 16.58
N PHE A 332 -20.43 -4.32 16.80
CA PHE A 332 -19.83 -5.32 17.69
C PHE A 332 -20.30 -5.15 19.13
N ASN A 333 -20.38 -3.91 19.63
CA ASN A 333 -20.85 -3.64 20.99
C ASN A 333 -22.33 -4.02 21.15
N ILE A 334 -23.17 -3.72 20.15
CA ILE A 334 -24.59 -4.15 20.14
C ILE A 334 -24.68 -5.67 20.22
N TRP A 335 -23.88 -6.39 19.43
CA TRP A 335 -23.82 -7.85 19.47
C TRP A 335 -23.34 -8.35 20.84
N ASN A 336 -22.30 -7.75 21.41
CA ASN A 336 -21.76 -8.12 22.71
C ASN A 336 -22.76 -7.84 23.86
N SER A 337 -23.51 -6.74 23.77
CA SER A 337 -24.61 -6.42 24.69
C SER A 337 -25.75 -7.43 24.58
N ALA A 338 -26.11 -7.88 23.38
CA ALA A 338 -27.10 -8.94 23.19
C ALA A 338 -26.63 -10.26 23.83
N LEU A 339 -25.33 -10.58 23.81
CA LEU A 339 -24.83 -11.74 24.57
C LEU A 339 -25.07 -11.61 26.08
N GLN A 340 -25.04 -10.39 26.63
CA GLN A 340 -25.24 -10.18 28.06
C GLN A 340 -26.70 -10.33 28.50
N THR A 341 -27.66 -10.33 27.59
CA THR A 341 -29.07 -10.53 27.94
C THR A 341 -29.36 -11.98 28.34
N GLY A 342 -28.51 -12.92 27.93
CA GLY A 342 -28.72 -14.36 28.13
C GLY A 342 -29.84 -14.95 27.27
N ASP A 343 -30.41 -14.16 26.35
CA ASP A 343 -31.51 -14.57 25.49
C ASP A 343 -31.00 -14.93 24.07
N PRO A 344 -31.03 -16.21 23.66
CA PRO A 344 -30.52 -16.63 22.36
C PRO A 344 -31.32 -16.06 21.18
N GLU A 345 -32.60 -15.75 21.37
CA GLU A 345 -33.45 -15.12 20.34
C GLU A 345 -32.97 -13.70 20.04
N GLN A 346 -32.67 -12.92 21.07
CA GLN A 346 -32.18 -11.55 20.89
C GLN A 346 -30.85 -11.51 20.15
N VAL A 347 -29.96 -12.47 20.40
CA VAL A 347 -28.68 -12.57 19.66
C VAL A 347 -28.92 -13.00 18.21
N ALA A 348 -29.77 -14.00 17.98
CA ALA A 348 -30.09 -14.50 16.64
C ALA A 348 -30.77 -13.42 15.77
N ASN A 349 -31.60 -12.56 16.37
CA ASN A 349 -32.29 -11.47 15.69
C ASN A 349 -31.37 -10.35 15.19
N LEU A 350 -30.09 -10.33 15.55
CA LEU A 350 -29.09 -9.43 14.96
C LEU A 350 -28.60 -9.91 13.59
N TYR A 351 -28.88 -11.15 13.21
CA TYR A 351 -28.51 -11.71 11.92
C TYR A 351 -29.60 -11.43 10.89
N ALA A 352 -29.19 -11.32 9.63
CA ALA A 352 -30.13 -11.35 8.52
C ALA A 352 -30.73 -12.76 8.36
N ASP A 353 -31.88 -12.86 7.71
CA ASP A 353 -32.54 -14.16 7.46
C ASP A 353 -31.66 -15.09 6.61
N ASP A 354 -30.90 -14.51 5.67
CA ASP A 354 -29.87 -15.18 4.85
C ASP A 354 -28.47 -15.21 5.50
N GLY A 355 -28.37 -14.76 6.75
CA GLY A 355 -27.10 -14.60 7.45
C GLY A 355 -26.48 -15.93 7.85
N ILE A 356 -25.16 -16.03 7.74
CA ILE A 356 -24.41 -17.26 8.04
C ILE A 356 -23.55 -17.06 9.30
N LEU A 357 -23.64 -18.00 10.25
CA LEU A 357 -22.77 -18.08 11.41
C LEU A 357 -21.84 -19.30 11.34
N LEU A 358 -20.55 -19.04 11.45
CA LEU A 358 -19.45 -19.99 11.64
C LEU A 358 -18.83 -19.73 13.03
N PRO A 359 -19.30 -20.44 14.07
CA PRO A 359 -19.00 -20.09 15.46
C PRO A 359 -17.62 -20.58 15.95
N THR A 360 -17.10 -19.92 16.99
CA THR A 360 -15.78 -20.19 17.58
C THR A 360 -15.62 -21.58 18.17
N VAL A 361 -16.69 -22.11 18.79
CA VAL A 361 -16.66 -23.36 19.57
C VAL A 361 -17.47 -24.49 18.94
N SER A 362 -17.78 -24.39 17.63
CA SER A 362 -18.43 -25.47 16.88
C SER A 362 -17.94 -25.50 15.44
N ASN A 363 -17.72 -26.70 14.90
CA ASN A 363 -17.33 -26.91 13.51
C ASN A 363 -18.55 -26.96 12.55
N GLN A 364 -19.75 -26.68 13.07
CA GLN A 364 -20.98 -26.75 12.30
C GLN A 364 -21.45 -25.36 11.87
N LEU A 365 -21.72 -25.21 10.58
CA LEU A 365 -22.32 -24.02 9.99
C LEU A 365 -23.76 -23.81 10.50
N ARG A 366 -24.15 -22.55 10.73
CA ARG A 366 -25.54 -22.16 11.06
C ARG A 366 -26.09 -21.20 10.00
N PRO A 367 -26.72 -21.73 8.93
CA PRO A 367 -27.23 -20.91 7.83
C PRO A 367 -28.61 -20.31 8.09
N ASP A 368 -29.40 -20.87 9.01
CA ASP A 368 -30.77 -20.44 9.31
C ASP A 368 -30.89 -19.86 10.73
N HIS A 369 -32.05 -19.28 11.06
CA HIS A 369 -32.29 -18.64 12.35
C HIS A 369 -32.35 -19.67 13.49
N ALA A 370 -33.09 -20.77 13.30
CA ALA A 370 -33.21 -21.84 14.29
C ALA A 370 -31.85 -22.42 14.73
N GLY A 371 -30.94 -22.65 13.79
CA GLY A 371 -29.59 -23.13 14.09
C GLY A 371 -28.74 -22.12 14.86
N LYS A 372 -28.95 -20.82 14.65
CA LYS A 372 -28.28 -19.77 15.45
C LYS A 372 -28.82 -19.75 16.87
N VAL A 373 -30.14 -19.85 17.07
CA VAL A 373 -30.78 -19.95 18.40
C VAL A 373 -30.28 -21.18 19.15
N ASP A 374 -30.22 -22.34 18.51
CA ASP A 374 -29.66 -23.58 19.07
C ASP A 374 -28.23 -23.38 19.58
N TYR A 375 -27.36 -22.79 18.74
CA TYR A 375 -25.97 -22.52 19.12
C TYR A 375 -25.88 -21.56 20.31
N PHE A 376 -26.61 -20.44 20.27
CA PHE A 376 -26.54 -19.43 21.32
C PHE A 376 -27.13 -19.92 22.65
N THR A 377 -28.11 -20.82 22.62
CA THR A 377 -28.65 -21.46 23.84
C THR A 377 -27.55 -22.11 24.69
N SER A 378 -26.58 -22.76 24.05
CA SER A 378 -25.44 -23.37 24.74
C SER A 378 -24.32 -22.36 24.99
N PHE A 379 -24.01 -21.50 24.02
CA PHE A 379 -22.89 -20.56 24.11
C PHE A 379 -23.08 -19.53 25.23
N LEU A 380 -24.32 -19.05 25.45
CA LEU A 380 -24.62 -18.04 26.47
C LEU A 380 -24.44 -18.56 27.91
N GLN A 381 -24.54 -19.86 28.13
CA GLN A 381 -24.25 -20.47 29.44
C GLN A 381 -22.79 -20.26 29.87
N LEU A 382 -21.88 -20.04 28.90
CA LEU A 382 -20.48 -19.73 29.15
C LEU A 382 -20.23 -18.27 29.56
N LYS A 383 -21.29 -17.44 29.70
CA LYS A 383 -21.20 -16.01 30.00
C LYS A 383 -20.17 -15.26 29.13
N PRO A 384 -20.27 -15.38 27.80
CA PRO A 384 -19.25 -14.87 26.90
C PRO A 384 -19.22 -13.34 26.89
N PHE A 385 -18.02 -12.77 26.90
CA PHE A 385 -17.81 -11.34 26.68
C PHE A 385 -16.59 -11.14 25.78
N GLY A 386 -16.79 -10.53 24.60
CA GLY A 386 -15.72 -10.26 23.66
C GLY A 386 -15.04 -8.90 23.89
N THR A 387 -13.72 -8.86 23.83
CA THR A 387 -12.91 -7.62 23.77
C THR A 387 -12.18 -7.60 22.44
N ILE A 388 -12.36 -6.54 21.64
CA ILE A 388 -11.58 -6.35 20.40
C ILE A 388 -10.13 -6.03 20.78
N ASP A 389 -9.19 -6.85 20.31
CA ASP A 389 -7.75 -6.63 20.50
C ASP A 389 -7.19 -5.77 19.36
N ASP A 390 -7.61 -6.08 18.12
CA ASP A 390 -7.32 -5.30 16.92
C ASP A 390 -8.48 -5.44 15.94
N SER A 391 -8.84 -4.37 15.24
CA SER A 391 -9.94 -4.40 14.27
C SER A 391 -9.69 -3.51 13.08
N PHE A 392 -10.18 -3.97 11.94
CA PHE A 392 -10.23 -3.24 10.70
C PHE A 392 -11.68 -3.09 10.26
N VAL A 393 -12.17 -1.86 10.29
CA VAL A 393 -13.56 -1.51 9.94
C VAL A 393 -13.56 -0.76 8.61
N ARG A 394 -14.40 -1.21 7.66
CA ARG A 394 -14.55 -0.55 6.35
C ARG A 394 -15.94 -0.76 5.76
N PHE A 395 -16.38 0.19 4.94
CA PHE A 395 -17.48 -0.05 4.01
C PHE A 395 -16.99 -0.90 2.82
N LEU A 396 -17.85 -1.80 2.34
CA LEU A 396 -17.59 -2.68 1.19
C LEU A 396 -18.26 -2.20 -0.09
N THR A 397 -19.22 -1.28 0.04
CA THR A 397 -19.99 -0.68 -1.06
C THR A 397 -19.84 0.85 -1.04
N PRO A 398 -19.85 1.52 -2.22
CA PRO A 398 -19.89 2.99 -2.30
C PRO A 398 -21.09 3.61 -1.56
N GLU A 399 -22.22 2.90 -1.51
CA GLU A 399 -23.46 3.30 -0.87
C GLU A 399 -23.40 3.22 0.67
N ARG A 400 -22.30 2.68 1.23
CA ARG A 400 -22.06 2.51 2.69
C ARG A 400 -23.17 1.73 3.40
N ASP A 401 -23.88 0.89 2.66
CA ASP A 401 -24.95 0.00 3.14
C ASP A 401 -24.46 -1.43 3.40
N VAL A 402 -23.21 -1.74 3.05
CA VAL A 402 -22.51 -2.98 3.40
C VAL A 402 -21.17 -2.64 4.03
N GLY A 403 -20.88 -3.24 5.17
CA GLY A 403 -19.69 -2.97 5.95
C GLY A 403 -19.05 -4.24 6.51
N SER A 404 -17.76 -4.16 6.84
CA SER A 404 -17.03 -5.23 7.50
C SER A 404 -16.33 -4.72 8.74
N ASN A 405 -16.36 -5.53 9.81
CA ASN A 405 -15.48 -5.42 10.95
C ASN A 405 -14.77 -6.77 11.11
N SER A 406 -13.46 -6.79 10.90
CA SER A 406 -12.65 -8.01 10.98
C SER A 406 -11.39 -7.76 11.78
N GLY A 407 -10.91 -8.77 12.50
CA GLY A 407 -9.73 -8.60 13.32
C GLY A 407 -9.50 -9.73 14.31
N ILE A 408 -8.89 -9.37 15.43
CA ILE A 408 -8.56 -10.26 16.54
C ILE A 408 -9.34 -9.78 17.76
N TYR A 409 -9.92 -10.71 18.48
CA TYR A 409 -10.65 -10.46 19.71
C TYR A 409 -10.44 -11.59 20.70
N THR A 410 -10.53 -11.24 21.97
CA THR A 410 -10.41 -12.16 23.09
C THR A 410 -11.76 -12.30 23.76
N PHE A 411 -12.28 -13.52 23.83
CA PHE A 411 -13.45 -13.84 24.65
C PHE A 411 -13.02 -14.16 26.06
N ALA A 412 -13.67 -13.52 27.04
CA ALA A 412 -13.77 -14.02 28.39
C ALA A 412 -14.98 -14.98 28.47
N LEU A 413 -14.72 -16.22 28.85
CA LEU A 413 -15.71 -17.29 29.03
C LEU A 413 -15.62 -17.83 30.46
N VAL A 414 -16.68 -18.48 30.94
CA VAL A 414 -16.68 -19.27 32.16
C VAL A 414 -16.90 -20.73 31.80
N LYS A 415 -15.87 -21.56 31.98
CA LYS A 415 -15.93 -23.00 31.77
C LYS A 415 -15.73 -23.71 33.11
N GLU A 416 -16.67 -24.57 33.49
CA GLU A 416 -16.63 -25.31 34.78
C GLU A 416 -16.44 -24.38 36.00
N GLY A 417 -17.05 -23.20 35.96
CA GLY A 417 -16.95 -22.19 37.03
C GLY A 417 -15.66 -21.39 37.04
N LYS A 418 -14.71 -21.63 36.12
CA LYS A 418 -13.44 -20.91 36.02
C LYS A 418 -13.43 -19.95 34.82
N PRO A 419 -12.89 -18.73 34.98
CA PRO A 419 -12.71 -17.81 33.87
C PRO A 419 -11.62 -18.33 32.93
N VAL A 420 -11.94 -18.40 31.64
CA VAL A 420 -11.04 -18.79 30.55
C VAL A 420 -11.04 -17.67 29.52
N LYS A 421 -9.85 -17.32 29.01
CA LYS A 421 -9.72 -16.41 27.86
C LYS A 421 -9.42 -17.20 26.61
N VAL A 422 -10.15 -16.92 25.53
CA VAL A 422 -9.94 -17.53 24.21
C VAL A 422 -9.70 -16.42 23.20
N GLN A 423 -8.49 -16.36 22.65
CA GLN A 423 -8.19 -15.47 21.54
C GLN A 423 -8.67 -16.11 20.24
N ALA A 424 -9.30 -15.31 19.39
CA ALA A 424 -9.87 -15.75 18.14
C ALA A 424 -9.68 -14.71 17.03
N ARG A 425 -9.77 -15.17 15.79
CA ARG A 425 -9.93 -14.29 14.62
C ARG A 425 -11.40 -14.18 14.31
N TYR A 426 -11.87 -12.98 13.97
CA TYR A 426 -13.25 -12.77 13.54
C TYR A 426 -13.38 -12.01 12.23
N SER A 427 -14.54 -12.19 11.62
CA SER A 427 -15.03 -11.34 10.54
C SER A 427 -16.54 -11.23 10.67
N PHE A 428 -17.04 -10.02 10.86
CA PHE A 428 -18.45 -9.67 10.67
C PHE A 428 -18.59 -8.94 9.33
N ILE A 429 -19.59 -9.35 8.56
CA ILE A 429 -20.09 -8.62 7.39
C ILE A 429 -21.51 -8.18 7.71
N TYR A 430 -21.73 -6.87 7.71
CA TYR A 430 -23.01 -6.26 7.98
C TYR A 430 -23.63 -5.73 6.69
N ARG A 431 -24.95 -5.85 6.57
CA ARG A 431 -25.76 -5.22 5.52
C ARG A 431 -26.87 -4.42 6.19
N LYS A 432 -27.14 -3.22 5.68
CA LYS A 432 -28.26 -2.39 6.13
C LYS A 432 -29.53 -2.87 5.44
N ILE A 433 -30.46 -3.45 6.21
CA ILE A 433 -31.76 -3.96 5.74
C ILE A 433 -32.83 -3.15 6.44
N ASP A 434 -33.70 -2.47 5.68
CA ASP A 434 -34.74 -1.57 6.19
C ASP A 434 -34.19 -0.51 7.18
N GLY A 435 -32.98 -0.02 6.90
CA GLY A 435 -32.30 0.99 7.73
C GLY A 435 -31.57 0.43 8.95
N VAL A 436 -31.66 -0.87 9.23
CA VAL A 436 -31.02 -1.54 10.39
C VAL A 436 -29.84 -2.40 9.94
N TRP A 437 -28.72 -2.32 10.64
CA TRP A 437 -27.57 -3.19 10.40
C TRP A 437 -27.87 -4.63 10.82
N LYS A 438 -27.70 -5.57 9.90
CA LYS A 438 -27.87 -7.01 10.11
C LYS A 438 -26.59 -7.75 9.76
N ILE A 439 -26.25 -8.76 10.55
CA ILE A 439 -25.10 -9.63 10.32
C ILE A 439 -25.44 -10.62 9.20
N THR A 440 -24.72 -10.55 8.09
CA THR A 440 -24.88 -11.45 6.93
C THR A 440 -23.82 -12.54 6.90
N GLU A 441 -22.62 -12.27 7.41
CA GLU A 441 -21.61 -13.29 7.67
C GLU A 441 -20.95 -13.02 9.02
N HIS A 442 -20.86 -14.05 9.85
CA HIS A 442 -20.04 -14.04 11.05
C HIS A 442 -19.16 -15.28 11.05
N HIS A 443 -17.86 -15.06 10.92
CA HIS A 443 -16.86 -16.10 11.08
C HIS A 443 -16.05 -15.84 12.34
N SER A 444 -15.91 -16.86 13.18
CA SER A 444 -15.05 -16.84 14.35
C SER A 444 -14.27 -18.15 14.48
N SER A 445 -12.97 -18.05 14.68
CA SER A 445 -12.08 -19.20 14.82
C SER A 445 -11.13 -18.99 15.98
N ALA A 446 -11.22 -19.87 17.00
CA ALA A 446 -10.26 -19.93 18.09
C ALA A 446 -8.86 -20.17 17.53
N MET A 447 -7.88 -19.43 18.03
CA MET A 447 -6.48 -19.68 17.72
C MET A 447 -6.04 -20.96 18.46
N PRO A 448 -5.30 -21.89 17.80
CA PRO A 448 -5.06 -23.22 18.36
C PRO A 448 -4.35 -23.28 19.72
N GLU A 449 -3.61 -22.26 20.16
CA GLU A 449 -2.95 -22.24 21.48
C GLU A 449 -2.71 -20.79 21.96
N PRO A 450 -2.78 -20.49 23.27
CA PRO A 450 -2.19 -19.28 23.83
C PRO A 450 -0.68 -19.48 23.93
N VAL A 451 0.03 -19.23 22.84
CA VAL A 451 1.47 -18.99 22.86
C VAL A 451 1.64 -17.53 23.28
N ALA A 452 2.36 -17.25 24.37
CA ALA A 452 2.76 -15.88 24.67
C ALA A 452 3.31 -15.27 23.37
N GLU A 453 2.74 -14.16 22.90
CA GLU A 453 3.12 -13.67 21.59
C GLU A 453 4.64 -13.47 21.58
N PRO A 454 5.35 -13.86 20.51
CA PRO A 454 6.79 -13.65 20.45
C PRO A 454 7.20 -12.18 20.71
N LEU A 455 6.29 -11.22 20.46
CA LEU A 455 6.49 -9.82 20.82
C LEU A 455 6.28 -9.53 22.32
N ASP A 456 5.40 -10.26 23.02
CA ASP A 456 5.26 -10.18 24.48
C ASP A 456 6.49 -10.71 25.21
N GLU A 457 7.08 -11.80 24.70
CA GLU A 457 8.38 -12.30 25.17
C GLU A 457 9.44 -11.19 25.04
N VAL A 458 9.50 -10.50 23.90
CA VAL A 458 10.44 -9.39 23.67
C VAL A 458 10.11 -8.16 24.53
N ARG A 459 8.83 -7.86 24.76
CA ARG A 459 8.38 -6.76 25.64
C ARG A 459 8.88 -6.98 27.07
N GLY A 460 8.83 -8.22 27.57
CA GLY A 460 9.29 -8.59 28.91
C GLY A 460 10.82 -8.51 29.10
N LEU A 461 11.61 -8.48 28.02
CA LEU A 461 13.08 -8.37 28.12
C LEU A 461 13.54 -7.06 28.77
N PHE A 462 12.77 -5.98 28.59
CA PHE A 462 13.06 -4.72 29.28
C PHE A 462 12.91 -4.88 30.80
N ASP A 463 11.86 -5.57 31.25
CA ASP A 463 11.62 -5.77 32.68
C ASP A 463 12.72 -6.64 33.31
N ILE A 464 13.20 -7.66 32.59
CA ILE A 464 14.37 -8.45 33.01
C ILE A 464 15.59 -7.56 33.20
N TRP A 465 15.88 -6.70 32.22
CA TRP A 465 17.01 -5.78 32.31
C TRP A 465 16.86 -4.74 33.43
N ASN A 466 15.66 -4.17 33.58
CA ASN A 466 15.35 -3.18 34.61
C ASN A 466 15.38 -3.78 36.03
N ASN A 467 14.95 -5.03 36.18
CA ASN A 467 15.06 -5.80 37.42
C ASN A 467 16.52 -6.13 37.75
N ALA A 468 17.35 -6.44 36.76
CA ALA A 468 18.79 -6.64 36.97
C ALA A 468 19.47 -5.37 37.50
N LEU A 469 19.01 -4.17 37.13
CA LEU A 469 19.51 -2.93 37.75
C LEU A 469 19.21 -2.87 39.26
N GLN A 470 18.11 -3.49 39.72
CA GLN A 470 17.71 -3.46 41.12
C GLN A 470 18.55 -4.39 42.00
N THR A 471 19.33 -5.29 41.41
CA THR A 471 20.22 -6.18 42.17
C THR A 471 21.45 -5.46 42.71
N GLY A 472 21.80 -4.30 42.12
CA GLY A 472 23.02 -3.57 42.44
C GLY A 472 24.31 -4.26 41.96
N ASP A 473 24.20 -5.37 41.23
CA ASP A 473 25.33 -6.16 40.75
C ASP A 473 25.64 -5.83 39.27
N PRO A 474 26.77 -5.16 38.96
CA PRO A 474 27.10 -4.79 37.60
C PRO A 474 27.36 -5.99 36.68
N GLU A 475 27.80 -7.14 37.22
CA GLU A 475 28.01 -8.36 36.43
C GLU A 475 26.69 -8.95 35.96
N GLN A 476 25.66 -8.99 36.82
CA GLN A 476 24.35 -9.49 36.43
C GLN A 476 23.72 -8.66 35.30
N VAL A 477 23.90 -7.33 35.33
CA VAL A 477 23.41 -6.46 34.26
C VAL A 477 24.22 -6.67 32.97
N ALA A 478 25.55 -6.73 33.06
CA ALA A 478 26.42 -6.94 31.91
C ALA A 478 26.17 -8.31 31.24
N ASN A 479 25.84 -9.35 32.01
CA ASN A 479 25.52 -10.69 31.53
C ASN A 479 24.25 -10.77 30.68
N LEU A 480 23.41 -9.73 30.63
CA LEU A 480 22.26 -9.66 29.71
C LEU A 480 22.66 -9.26 28.28
N TYR A 481 23.88 -8.75 28.10
CA TYR A 481 24.42 -8.39 26.79
C TYR A 481 25.09 -9.61 26.14
N ALA A 482 25.12 -9.60 24.81
CA ALA A 482 25.96 -10.52 24.06
C ALA A 482 27.44 -10.13 24.21
N ASP A 483 28.34 -11.08 23.98
CA ASP A 483 29.79 -10.85 24.03
C ASP A 483 30.23 -9.74 23.05
N ASP A 484 29.58 -9.68 21.88
CA ASP A 484 29.72 -8.66 20.83
C ASP A 484 28.74 -7.48 20.99
N GLY A 485 27.99 -7.41 22.09
CA GLY A 485 26.96 -6.42 22.30
C GLY A 485 27.52 -5.01 22.55
N LEU A 486 26.84 -3.99 22.03
CA LEU A 486 27.25 -2.59 22.15
C LEU A 486 26.34 -1.81 23.09
N LEU A 487 26.91 -1.06 24.04
CA LEU A 487 26.17 -0.13 24.90
C LEU A 487 26.62 1.32 24.64
N LEU A 488 25.67 2.18 24.31
CA LEU A 488 25.77 3.64 24.22
C LEU A 488 24.90 4.23 25.34
N PRO A 489 25.48 4.51 26.52
CA PRO A 489 24.72 4.84 27.72
C PRO A 489 24.25 6.30 27.77
N THR A 490 23.16 6.55 28.51
CA THR A 490 22.53 7.87 28.64
C THR A 490 23.42 8.92 29.30
N VAL A 491 24.27 8.50 30.25
CA VAL A 491 25.07 9.40 31.10
C VAL A 491 26.57 9.32 30.83
N SER A 492 26.99 8.79 29.66
CA SER A 492 28.39 8.77 29.26
C SER A 492 28.55 8.82 27.74
N ASN A 493 29.39 9.71 27.23
CA ASN A 493 29.71 9.80 25.80
C ASN A 493 30.69 8.72 25.32
N LYS A 494 31.10 7.81 26.19
CA LYS A 494 31.98 6.69 25.85
C LYS A 494 31.12 5.48 25.45
N ILE A 495 31.49 4.82 24.36
CA ILE A 495 30.86 3.57 23.91
C ILE A 495 31.43 2.40 24.74
N ARG A 496 30.62 1.37 25.03
CA ARG A 496 31.01 0.17 25.78
C ARG A 496 30.89 -1.09 24.90
N PRO A 497 31.96 -1.46 24.17
CA PRO A 497 31.93 -2.55 23.20
C PRO A 497 32.16 -3.94 23.81
N CYS A 498 32.82 -4.05 24.96
CA CYS A 498 33.16 -5.33 25.59
C CYS A 498 32.53 -5.47 26.99
N HIS A 499 32.49 -6.69 27.53
CA HIS A 499 31.90 -7.00 28.84
C HIS A 499 32.48 -6.16 29.97
N GLU A 500 33.82 -6.15 30.11
CA GLU A 500 34.54 -5.39 31.14
C GLU A 500 34.15 -3.90 31.14
N SER A 501 34.06 -3.29 29.96
CA SER A 501 33.67 -1.89 29.83
C SER A 501 32.22 -1.62 30.26
N LYS A 502 31.31 -2.59 30.08
CA LYS A 502 29.93 -2.51 30.55
C LYS A 502 29.86 -2.64 32.07
N VAL A 503 30.62 -3.56 32.65
CA VAL A 503 30.75 -3.73 34.12
C VAL A 503 31.26 -2.44 34.76
N ASP A 504 32.31 -1.83 34.20
CA ASP A 504 32.84 -0.53 34.64
C ASP A 504 31.75 0.56 34.64
N TYR A 505 31.00 0.68 33.55
CA TYR A 505 29.89 1.63 33.47
C TYR A 505 28.80 1.36 34.53
N PHE A 506 28.34 0.11 34.66
CA PHE A 506 27.28 -0.24 35.59
C PHE A 506 27.71 -0.11 37.05
N THR A 507 28.98 -0.29 37.37
CA THR A 507 29.53 -0.05 38.72
C THR A 507 29.22 1.36 39.22
N SER A 508 29.30 2.36 38.34
CA SER A 508 28.96 3.75 38.65
C SER A 508 27.46 4.02 38.52
N PHE A 509 26.83 3.52 37.45
CA PHE A 509 25.43 3.80 37.16
C PHE A 509 24.47 3.26 38.22
N LEU A 510 24.76 2.08 38.78
CA LEU A 510 23.90 1.43 39.79
C LEU A 510 23.88 2.18 41.13
N GLN A 511 24.91 2.97 41.46
CA GLN A 511 24.93 3.82 42.65
C GLN A 511 23.81 4.87 42.62
N LEU A 512 23.32 5.22 41.43
CA LEU A 512 22.20 6.14 41.22
C LEU A 512 20.83 5.50 41.46
N LYS A 513 20.76 4.21 41.83
CA LYS A 513 19.51 3.44 42.00
C LYS A 513 18.53 3.62 40.84
N PRO A 514 18.96 3.39 39.59
CA PRO A 514 18.15 3.66 38.41
C PRO A 514 16.96 2.70 38.30
N TYR A 515 15.78 3.23 37.97
CA TYR A 515 14.61 2.44 37.59
C TYR A 515 13.88 3.09 36.41
N GLY A 516 13.69 2.35 35.33
CA GLY A 516 13.06 2.85 34.12
C GLY A 516 11.57 2.53 34.03
N THR A 517 10.76 3.48 33.58
CA THR A 517 9.36 3.28 33.16
C THR A 517 9.27 3.54 31.66
N ILE A 518 8.72 2.60 30.89
CA ILE A 518 8.48 2.81 29.46
C ILE A 518 7.26 3.72 29.28
N ASP A 519 7.45 4.85 28.61
CA ASP A 519 6.39 5.82 28.28
C ASP A 519 5.75 5.46 26.93
N GLU A 520 6.57 5.12 25.94
CA GLU A 520 6.15 4.68 24.61
C GLU A 520 7.04 3.52 24.14
N ARG A 521 6.45 2.51 23.49
CA ARG A 521 7.20 1.38 22.92
C ARG A 521 6.78 1.05 21.50
N ASN A 522 7.77 0.66 20.71
CA ASN A 522 7.60 0.00 19.44
C ASN A 522 8.48 -1.26 19.42
N VAL A 523 7.82 -2.42 19.33
CA VAL A 523 8.48 -3.74 19.34
C VAL A 523 8.24 -4.44 18.01
N ARG A 524 9.31 -4.94 17.38
CA ARG A 524 9.23 -5.64 16.09
C ARG A 524 10.31 -6.69 15.95
N PHE A 525 10.05 -7.71 15.13
CA PHE A 525 11.10 -8.60 14.64
C PHE A 525 11.84 -7.96 13.47
N LEU A 526 13.15 -8.22 13.40
CA LEU A 526 14.01 -7.76 12.32
C LEU A 526 14.31 -8.86 11.30
N ASN A 527 13.90 -10.11 11.57
CA ASN A 527 14.04 -11.22 10.65
C ASN A 527 12.83 -12.18 10.69
N PRO A 528 12.54 -12.91 9.60
CA PRO A 528 11.43 -13.87 9.54
C PRO A 528 11.54 -15.01 10.56
N ALA A 529 12.77 -15.39 10.92
CA ALA A 529 13.04 -16.45 11.89
C ALA A 529 12.72 -16.05 13.35
N LYS A 530 12.37 -14.78 13.61
CA LYS A 530 12.04 -14.25 14.95
C LYS A 530 13.15 -14.48 15.99
N THR A 531 14.40 -14.50 15.54
CA THR A 531 15.58 -14.63 16.40
C THR A 531 16.31 -13.30 16.59
N LEU A 532 15.86 -12.24 15.92
CA LEU A 532 16.38 -10.88 16.04
C LEU A 532 15.20 -9.92 16.20
N ALA A 533 15.21 -9.10 17.24
CA ALA A 533 14.10 -8.19 17.57
C ALA A 533 14.60 -6.82 18.00
N ALA A 534 13.76 -5.80 17.83
CA ALA A 534 13.99 -4.44 18.29
C ALA A 534 12.89 -4.00 19.25
N ASN A 535 13.27 -3.33 20.34
CA ASN A 535 12.38 -2.59 21.23
C ASN A 535 12.91 -1.16 21.36
N SER A 536 12.18 -0.20 20.83
CA SER A 536 12.59 1.21 20.78
C SER A 536 11.44 2.13 21.18
N GLY A 537 11.76 3.26 21.80
CA GLY A 537 10.74 4.23 22.16
C GLY A 537 11.25 5.27 23.15
N ILE A 538 10.36 5.70 24.04
CA ILE A 538 10.63 6.71 25.06
C ILE A 538 10.43 6.05 26.43
N TYR A 539 11.36 6.33 27.33
CA TYR A 539 11.28 5.90 28.73
C TYR A 539 11.74 7.00 29.65
N THR A 540 11.27 6.93 30.89
CA THR A 540 11.68 7.82 31.97
C THR A 540 12.44 7.02 33.01
N PHE A 541 13.68 7.39 33.27
CA PHE A 541 14.45 6.85 34.38
C PHE A 541 14.28 7.69 35.62
N ASN A 542 13.94 7.04 36.73
CA ASN A 542 14.08 7.60 38.06
C ASN A 542 15.45 7.24 38.60
N ILE A 543 16.22 8.25 39.01
CA ILE A 543 17.56 8.13 39.59
C ILE A 543 17.65 8.96 40.86
N VAL A 544 18.60 8.65 41.73
CA VAL A 544 18.96 9.44 42.90
C VAL A 544 20.30 10.10 42.65
N LYS A 545 20.30 11.42 42.54
CA LYS A 545 21.53 12.22 42.38
C LYS A 545 21.71 13.09 43.63
N GLU A 546 22.86 12.98 44.28
CA GLU A 546 23.18 13.77 45.50
C GLU A 546 22.11 13.63 46.61
N GLY A 547 21.51 12.44 46.74
CA GLY A 547 20.46 12.17 47.74
C GLY A 547 19.07 12.69 47.37
N LYS A 548 18.89 13.30 46.20
CA LYS A 548 17.58 13.79 45.71
C LYS A 548 17.06 12.94 44.54
N PRO A 549 15.76 12.61 44.50
CA PRO A 549 15.14 11.99 43.33
C PRO A 549 15.21 12.92 42.12
N ALA A 550 15.55 12.36 40.97
CA ALA A 550 15.51 13.04 39.68
C ALA A 550 14.95 12.07 38.63
N SER A 551 14.19 12.61 37.67
CA SER A 551 13.67 11.84 36.54
C SER A 551 14.30 12.34 35.25
N VAL A 552 14.77 11.42 34.41
CA VAL A 552 15.39 11.72 33.12
C VAL A 552 14.60 10.99 32.04
N GLN A 553 13.91 11.74 31.19
CA GLN A 553 13.28 11.19 30.00
C GLN A 553 14.32 11.05 28.88
N ALA A 554 14.30 9.90 28.21
CA ALA A 554 15.26 9.57 27.18
C ALA A 554 14.61 8.76 26.06
N ARG A 555 15.24 8.76 24.89
CA ARG A 555 14.95 7.83 23.80
C ARG A 555 15.81 6.60 23.99
N TYR A 556 15.24 5.42 23.77
CA TYR A 556 15.97 4.17 23.84
C TYR A 556 15.81 3.32 22.59
N SER A 557 16.77 2.43 22.38
CA SER A 557 16.68 1.33 21.44
C SER A 557 17.45 0.15 21.99
N PHE A 558 16.77 -0.98 22.16
CA PHE A 558 17.36 -2.29 22.39
C PHE A 558 17.20 -3.13 21.14
N ILE A 559 18.29 -3.73 20.68
CA ILE A 559 18.27 -4.80 19.69
C ILE A 559 18.66 -6.08 20.42
N TYR A 560 17.81 -7.11 20.31
CA TYR A 560 17.98 -8.40 20.94
C TYR A 560 18.24 -9.48 19.90
N ARG A 561 19.15 -10.40 20.20
CA ARG A 561 19.41 -11.60 19.41
C ARG A 561 19.30 -12.84 20.29
N LYS A 562 18.67 -13.90 19.78
CA LYS A 562 18.57 -15.19 20.45
C LYS A 562 19.88 -15.97 20.24
N ILE A 563 20.66 -16.18 21.31
CA ILE A 563 21.96 -16.88 21.32
C ILE A 563 21.86 -18.04 22.30
N GLY A 564 22.11 -19.28 21.84
CA GLY A 564 22.00 -20.47 22.69
C GLY A 564 20.60 -20.67 23.31
N GLY A 565 19.55 -20.14 22.66
CA GLY A 565 18.18 -20.18 23.16
C GLY A 565 17.78 -19.02 24.09
N ALA A 566 18.73 -18.21 24.56
CA ALA A 566 18.46 -17.04 25.41
C ALA A 566 18.51 -15.72 24.61
N TRP A 567 17.66 -14.76 24.96
CA TRP A 567 17.75 -13.41 24.40
C TRP A 567 18.90 -12.62 25.02
N LYS A 568 19.72 -12.01 24.17
CA LYS A 568 20.85 -11.18 24.56
C LYS A 568 20.77 -9.82 23.88
N ILE A 569 21.14 -8.76 24.61
CA ILE A 569 21.21 -7.41 24.07
C ILE A 569 22.46 -7.30 23.19
N VAL A 570 22.27 -7.06 21.89
CA VAL A 570 23.37 -6.84 20.93
C VAL A 570 23.59 -5.36 20.65
N GLU A 571 22.58 -4.52 20.84
CA GLU A 571 22.73 -3.07 20.78
C GLU A 571 21.80 -2.42 21.81
N HIS A 572 22.33 -1.50 22.60
CA HIS A 572 21.56 -0.65 23.50
C HIS A 572 22.02 0.79 23.32
N HIS A 573 21.13 1.63 22.82
CA HIS A 573 21.34 3.06 22.73
C HIS A 573 20.35 3.79 23.63
N SER A 574 20.85 4.76 24.40
CA SER A 574 20.04 5.66 25.21
C SER A 574 20.53 7.10 25.11
N SER A 575 19.61 8.03 24.88
CA SER A 575 19.92 9.46 24.75
C SER A 575 18.87 10.30 25.46
N ALA A 576 19.32 11.10 26.44
CA ALA A 576 18.46 12.09 27.11
C ALA A 576 17.87 13.06 26.10
N MET A 577 16.60 13.44 26.31
CA MET A 577 15.92 14.42 25.47
C MET A 577 16.44 15.84 25.76
N PRO A 578 16.72 16.67 24.74
CA PRO A 578 17.20 18.04 24.94
C PRO A 578 16.10 19.06 25.29
N GLU A 579 14.81 18.70 25.20
CA GLU A 579 13.69 19.63 25.42
C GLU A 579 13.08 19.49 26.83
N LEU A 580 12.68 20.62 27.43
CA LEU A 580 12.01 20.65 28.74
C LEU A 580 10.68 19.88 28.69
N PRO A 581 10.31 19.10 29.72
CA PRO A 581 9.07 18.34 29.71
C PRO A 581 7.86 19.26 29.51
N ALA A 582 6.98 18.92 28.56
CA ALA A 582 5.68 19.57 28.46
C ALA A 582 4.95 19.43 29.80
N ALA A 583 4.49 20.55 30.36
CA ALA A 583 3.80 20.57 31.64
C ALA A 583 2.57 19.65 31.60
N ALA A 584 2.47 18.74 32.57
CA ALA A 584 1.31 17.88 32.72
C ALA A 584 0.03 18.73 32.94
N PRO A 585 -1.13 18.36 32.36
CA PRO A 585 -2.38 19.05 32.62
C PRO A 585 -2.75 18.89 34.10
N ALA A 586 -3.00 20.01 34.77
CA ALA A 586 -3.38 20.05 36.18
C ALA A 586 -4.66 19.23 36.40
N ALA A 587 -4.59 18.22 37.27
CA ALA A 587 -5.75 17.49 37.73
C ALA A 587 -6.69 18.45 38.48
N ALA A 588 -7.92 18.59 37.98
CA ALA A 588 -8.98 19.32 38.68
C ALA A 588 -9.33 18.59 39.99
N ALA A 589 -9.13 19.26 41.12
CA ALA A 589 -9.62 18.81 42.41
C ALA A 589 -11.15 18.98 42.48
N PRO A 590 -11.91 18.01 43.01
CA PRO A 590 -13.35 18.17 43.21
C PRO A 590 -13.60 19.04 44.45
N ALA A 591 -14.32 20.15 44.27
CA ALA A 591 -14.82 20.96 45.37
C ALA A 591 -15.92 20.19 46.11
N ALA A 592 -15.65 19.86 47.38
CA ALA A 592 -16.65 19.35 48.30
C ALA A 592 -17.58 20.48 48.73
N ALA A 593 -18.87 20.37 48.37
CA ALA A 593 -19.92 21.22 48.87
C ALA A 593 -20.36 20.74 50.27
N ALA A 594 -19.93 21.44 51.32
CA ALA A 594 -20.56 21.37 52.63
C ALA A 594 -21.69 22.41 52.67
N LYS A 595 -22.93 21.92 52.78
CA LYS A 595 -24.10 22.70 53.19
C LYS A 595 -24.06 22.84 54.71
N GLU A 596 -24.21 24.05 55.23
CA GLU A 596 -25.00 24.29 56.45
C GLU A 596 -25.85 25.56 56.28
N PRO A 597 -27.10 25.57 56.80
CA PRO A 597 -28.04 26.68 56.63
C PRO A 597 -28.06 27.63 57.85
N VAL A 598 -29.02 28.58 57.81
CA VAL A 598 -29.44 29.58 58.82
C VAL A 598 -28.80 30.96 58.64
N ALA A 599 -29.47 32.11 58.67
CA ALA A 599 -30.81 32.59 58.28
C ALA A 599 -30.86 34.07 58.74
N ALA A 600 -31.28 34.98 57.86
CA ALA A 600 -32.14 36.13 58.15
C ALA A 600 -32.67 36.69 56.82
#